data_AF-A0A957K0K7-F1
#
_entry.id   AF-A0A957K0K7-F1
#
_cell.length_a   1.000
_cell.length_b   1.000
_cell.length_c   1.000
_cell.angle_alpha   90.00
_cell.angle_beta   90.00
_cell.angle_gamma   90.00
#
_symmetry.space_group_name_H-M   'P 1'
#
loop_
_entity.id
_entity.type
_entity.pdbx_description
1 polymer ?
#
loop_
_entity_poly.entity_id
_entity_poly.type
_entity_poly.pdbx_seq_one_letter_code
_entity_poly.pdbx_strand_id
1 'polypeptide(L)'
;KEPLRLPILALPLTLIVGANDEDNPVILTALLEEAWYVEVAQAALALELTLPFLRPVDNPNAPLLIQLESGLHISATSLELLDPEVSLSVPRSELGQTGIIVSLDELIPVLAEGNVPDIAWYYGEDENFRGLYAANATLEFMPNLLFGGQAGLTINGNEILLGPQGLSCEILMQFTPAAPGGDPLTESEIVGGLADGGFPFVLNWLQTSIQQNEPRSFAAEGFMRLPLFDLLFQLTIGMQQDETDSWGYYAGLQSLAPGVIDTPAGTLSYSAAQLNGSLAGTDAALSGLIAGLQIDLDPFQIDAGTIQLALARNSEQVRLQLQLSQVELGPLGTVESALLLIEADTTGAGLKVQFEATLVWADLHERLEFAALPDNFPLPPDDATVDVTIFYDNGDWRFRFAAALTEVDALWAFLPANINPHVPQAALTLTMAYDAAADKFTGSGNIALKMGLPDLPDLPGLSLFQITTGDENGLIDLTVSGGFTDNNGAITP
;
A
#
# COMPACT_ATOMS: atom_id res chain seq x y z
N LYS A 1 -35.60 -38.20 -19.91
CA LYS A 1 -36.23 -37.05 -20.60
C LYS A 1 -35.19 -35.95 -20.56
N GLU A 2 -34.69 -35.51 -21.71
CA GLU A 2 -33.79 -34.34 -21.73
C GLU A 2 -34.62 -33.09 -21.41
N PRO A 3 -34.08 -32.14 -20.63
CA PRO A 3 -34.78 -30.89 -20.35
C PRO A 3 -34.93 -30.07 -21.63
N LEU A 4 -36.08 -29.42 -21.79
CA LEU A 4 -36.31 -28.52 -22.92
C LEU A 4 -35.49 -27.24 -22.67
N ARG A 5 -34.55 -26.97 -23.57
CA ARG A 5 -33.78 -25.73 -23.58
C ARG A 5 -34.41 -24.77 -24.57
N LEU A 6 -34.97 -23.68 -24.06
CA LEU A 6 -35.51 -22.61 -24.90
C LEU A 6 -34.45 -21.50 -24.97
N PRO A 7 -33.72 -21.36 -26.08
CA PRO A 7 -32.87 -20.20 -26.29
C PRO A 7 -33.80 -19.00 -26.44
N ILE A 8 -33.74 -18.08 -25.48
CA ILE A 8 -34.46 -16.82 -25.61
C ILE A 8 -33.62 -15.97 -26.56
N LEU A 9 -34.14 -15.72 -27.76
CA LEU A 9 -33.46 -14.94 -28.79
C LEU A 9 -33.03 -13.59 -28.19
N ALA A 10 -31.72 -13.31 -28.25
CA ALA A 10 -31.03 -12.13 -27.69
C ALA A 10 -30.68 -12.11 -26.19
N LEU A 11 -30.84 -13.22 -25.44
CA LEU A 11 -30.42 -13.30 -24.03
C LEU A 11 -29.15 -14.15 -23.79
N PRO A 12 -28.35 -13.86 -22.74
CA PRO A 12 -27.38 -14.80 -22.15
C PRO A 12 -28.07 -15.80 -21.19
N LEU A 13 -29.39 -15.97 -21.29
CA LEU A 13 -30.20 -16.80 -20.41
C LEU A 13 -30.72 -18.01 -21.18
N THR A 14 -30.42 -19.20 -20.68
CA THR A 14 -31.09 -20.43 -21.13
C THR A 14 -32.15 -20.79 -20.11
N LEU A 15 -33.42 -20.78 -20.54
CA LEU A 15 -34.50 -21.34 -19.74
C LEU A 15 -34.51 -22.85 -19.92
N ILE A 16 -34.27 -23.56 -18.83
CA ILE A 16 -34.30 -25.01 -18.75
C ILE A 16 -35.62 -25.40 -18.09
N VAL A 17 -36.52 -25.98 -18.87
CA VAL A 17 -37.78 -26.52 -18.34
C VAL A 17 -37.51 -27.96 -17.91
N GLY A 18 -37.45 -28.16 -16.59
CA GLY A 18 -37.36 -29.49 -15.99
C GLY A 18 -38.68 -30.23 -16.22
N ALA A 19 -38.62 -31.38 -16.88
CA ALA A 19 -39.77 -32.27 -16.99
C ALA A 19 -39.90 -33.05 -15.67
N ASN A 20 -40.49 -32.47 -14.62
CA ASN A 20 -40.66 -33.17 -13.35
C ASN A 20 -42.13 -33.42 -12.96
N ASP A 21 -42.32 -34.68 -12.60
CA ASP A 21 -43.45 -35.44 -12.09
C ASP A 21 -44.66 -35.70 -12.98
N GLU A 22 -45.17 -36.94 -12.90
CA GLU A 22 -46.42 -37.37 -13.55
C GLU A 22 -47.63 -36.54 -13.08
N ASP A 23 -47.46 -35.81 -11.97
CA ASP A 23 -48.50 -35.03 -11.30
C ASP A 23 -48.67 -33.59 -11.83
N ASN A 24 -47.71 -33.04 -12.61
CA ASN A 24 -47.76 -31.67 -13.16
C ASN A 24 -47.48 -31.64 -14.68
N PRO A 25 -48.45 -32.01 -15.53
CA PRO A 25 -48.26 -32.02 -16.97
C PRO A 25 -48.10 -30.60 -17.54
N VAL A 26 -47.19 -30.44 -18.51
CA VAL A 26 -47.12 -29.24 -19.36
C VAL A 26 -48.37 -29.19 -20.24
N ILE A 27 -49.31 -28.29 -19.94
CA ILE A 27 -50.58 -28.16 -20.69
C ILE A 27 -50.42 -27.14 -21.83
N LEU A 28 -50.06 -27.61 -23.01
CA LEU A 28 -50.05 -26.78 -24.23
C LEU A 28 -51.48 -26.41 -24.65
N THR A 29 -51.90 -25.19 -24.34
CA THR A 29 -53.19 -24.63 -24.82
C THR A 29 -52.93 -23.66 -25.97
N ALA A 30 -53.16 -24.08 -27.21
CA ALA A 30 -53.06 -23.22 -28.38
C ALA A 30 -54.46 -22.71 -28.78
N LEU A 31 -54.73 -21.41 -28.59
CA LEU A 31 -55.91 -20.75 -29.14
C LEU A 31 -55.58 -20.23 -30.55
N LEU A 32 -56.27 -20.78 -31.55
CA LEU A 32 -55.91 -20.68 -32.96
C LEU A 32 -56.54 -19.48 -33.70
N GLU A 33 -57.18 -18.55 -33.00
CA GLU A 33 -57.99 -17.53 -33.69
C GLU A 33 -57.48 -16.09 -33.60
N GLU A 34 -56.47 -15.71 -32.79
CA GLU A 34 -55.85 -14.37 -32.98
C GLU A 34 -54.43 -14.13 -32.41
N ALA A 35 -53.86 -15.00 -31.60
CA ALA A 35 -52.42 -15.07 -31.31
C ALA A 35 -52.12 -16.43 -30.68
N TRP A 36 -51.14 -17.18 -31.19
CA TRP A 36 -50.74 -18.42 -30.53
C TRP A 36 -50.01 -18.08 -29.24
N TYR A 37 -50.34 -18.83 -28.19
CA TYR A 37 -49.57 -18.84 -26.96
C TYR A 37 -49.43 -20.27 -26.43
N VAL A 38 -48.45 -20.47 -25.57
CA VAL A 38 -48.18 -21.68 -24.80
C VAL A 38 -48.15 -21.28 -23.35
N GLU A 39 -49.06 -21.84 -22.56
CA GLU A 39 -49.07 -21.61 -21.12
C GLU A 39 -48.64 -22.88 -20.40
N VAL A 40 -47.85 -22.74 -19.35
CA VAL A 40 -47.43 -23.81 -18.45
C VAL A 40 -47.83 -23.35 -17.06
N ALA A 41 -48.82 -23.98 -16.44
CA ALA A 41 -49.38 -23.49 -15.18
C ALA A 41 -48.35 -23.51 -14.03
N GLN A 42 -47.50 -24.54 -13.97
CA GLN A 42 -46.44 -24.68 -12.98
C GLN A 42 -45.34 -25.59 -13.51
N ALA A 43 -44.09 -25.14 -13.45
CA ALA A 43 -42.92 -25.93 -13.82
C ALA A 43 -41.73 -25.62 -12.91
N ALA A 44 -40.89 -26.63 -12.69
CA ALA A 44 -39.55 -26.43 -12.16
C ALA A 44 -38.67 -25.89 -13.31
N LEU A 45 -38.33 -24.62 -13.20
CA LEU A 45 -37.55 -23.87 -14.18
C LEU A 45 -36.16 -23.61 -13.61
N ALA A 46 -35.15 -23.62 -14.48
CA ALA A 46 -33.85 -23.09 -14.13
C ALA A 46 -33.41 -22.08 -15.17
N LEU A 47 -32.93 -20.93 -14.70
CA LEU A 47 -32.28 -19.90 -15.51
C LEU A 47 -30.78 -20.12 -15.42
N GLU A 48 -30.17 -20.52 -16.52
CA GLU A 48 -28.71 -20.57 -16.64
C GLU A 48 -28.21 -19.21 -17.15
N LEU A 49 -27.46 -18.50 -16.31
CA LEU A 49 -26.79 -17.25 -16.67
C LEU A 49 -25.44 -17.58 -17.32
N THR A 50 -25.42 -17.54 -18.65
CA THR A 50 -24.20 -17.67 -19.46
C THR A 50 -23.51 -16.31 -19.61
N LEU A 51 -23.11 -15.71 -18.49
CA LEU A 51 -22.30 -14.49 -18.47
C LEU A 51 -20.86 -14.88 -18.13
N PRO A 52 -19.89 -14.72 -19.06
CA PRO A 52 -18.50 -15.13 -18.80
C PRO A 52 -17.83 -14.32 -17.67
N PHE A 53 -18.47 -13.24 -17.24
CA PHE A 53 -17.99 -12.27 -16.28
C PHE A 53 -18.60 -12.41 -14.88
N LEU A 54 -19.59 -13.27 -14.63
CA LEU A 54 -20.05 -13.55 -13.27
C LEU A 54 -19.67 -14.97 -12.89
N ARG A 55 -18.81 -15.12 -11.90
CA ARG A 55 -18.31 -16.43 -11.46
C ARG A 55 -18.66 -16.67 -9.99
N PRO A 56 -19.34 -17.76 -9.64
CA PRO A 56 -19.60 -18.07 -8.23
C PRO A 56 -18.29 -18.14 -7.44
N VAL A 57 -18.21 -17.44 -6.32
CA VAL A 57 -16.99 -17.42 -5.49
C VAL A 57 -16.69 -18.82 -4.93
N ASP A 58 -17.72 -19.54 -4.49
CA ASP A 58 -17.57 -20.87 -3.88
C ASP A 58 -17.27 -21.98 -4.90
N ASN A 59 -17.62 -21.78 -6.17
CA ASN A 59 -17.35 -22.74 -7.24
C ASN A 59 -17.17 -22.04 -8.59
N PRO A 60 -15.96 -21.50 -8.88
CA PRO A 60 -15.72 -20.67 -10.06
C PRO A 60 -15.93 -21.38 -11.41
N ASN A 61 -15.98 -22.71 -11.40
CA ASN A 61 -16.16 -23.54 -12.60
C ASN A 61 -17.61 -24.00 -12.79
N ALA A 62 -18.52 -23.72 -11.84
CA ALA A 62 -19.93 -24.08 -11.98
C ALA A 62 -20.70 -23.04 -12.80
N PRO A 63 -21.66 -23.47 -13.64
CA PRO A 63 -22.60 -22.56 -14.25
C PRO A 63 -23.48 -21.90 -13.18
N LEU A 64 -23.82 -20.64 -13.38
CA LEU A 64 -24.70 -19.92 -12.46
C LEU A 64 -26.15 -20.24 -12.82
N LEU A 65 -26.74 -21.14 -12.02
CA LEU A 65 -28.09 -21.68 -12.22
C LEU A 65 -29.02 -21.13 -11.13
N ILE A 66 -30.06 -20.40 -11.54
CA ILE A 66 -31.12 -19.92 -10.64
C ILE A 66 -32.33 -20.83 -10.83
N GLN A 67 -32.68 -21.61 -9.81
CA GLN A 67 -33.87 -22.48 -9.85
C GLN A 67 -35.11 -21.72 -9.38
N LEU A 68 -36.24 -21.94 -10.03
CA LEU A 68 -37.51 -21.30 -9.70
C LEU A 68 -38.70 -22.20 -10.02
N GLU A 69 -39.75 -22.12 -9.21
CA GLU A 69 -41.03 -22.78 -9.48
C GLU A 69 -42.04 -21.71 -9.87
N SER A 70 -42.41 -21.67 -11.15
CA SER A 70 -43.40 -20.71 -11.66
C SER A 70 -44.09 -21.29 -12.88
N GLY A 71 -45.20 -20.66 -13.26
CA GLY A 71 -45.79 -20.88 -14.56
C GLY A 71 -45.16 -20.00 -15.65
N LEU A 72 -45.31 -20.39 -16.91
CA LEU A 72 -44.82 -19.64 -18.07
C LEU A 72 -45.96 -19.35 -19.02
N HIS A 73 -45.97 -18.16 -19.59
CA HIS A 73 -46.77 -17.81 -20.76
C HIS A 73 -45.81 -17.43 -21.89
N ILE A 74 -45.88 -18.12 -23.02
CA ILE A 74 -45.04 -17.88 -24.20
C ILE A 74 -45.96 -17.53 -25.35
N SER A 75 -45.85 -16.33 -25.90
CA SER A 75 -46.59 -15.91 -27.09
C SER A 75 -45.63 -15.68 -28.27
N ALA A 76 -46.17 -15.26 -29.41
CA ALA A 76 -45.34 -14.85 -30.55
C ALA A 76 -44.42 -13.65 -30.26
N THR A 77 -44.74 -12.86 -29.23
CA THR A 77 -44.10 -11.55 -28.98
C THR A 77 -43.60 -11.39 -27.55
N SER A 78 -44.00 -12.25 -26.61
CA SER A 78 -43.63 -12.15 -25.20
C SER A 78 -43.35 -13.51 -24.56
N LEU A 79 -42.50 -13.47 -23.54
CA LEU A 79 -42.32 -14.54 -22.57
C LEU A 79 -42.62 -13.93 -21.21
N GLU A 80 -43.52 -14.51 -20.44
CA GLU A 80 -43.96 -13.98 -19.15
C GLU A 80 -43.99 -15.11 -18.11
N LEU A 81 -43.68 -14.78 -16.86
CA LEU A 81 -43.91 -15.68 -15.73
C LEU A 81 -45.34 -15.46 -15.20
N LEU A 82 -46.05 -16.56 -14.92
CA LEU A 82 -47.41 -16.48 -14.39
C LEU A 82 -47.43 -16.07 -12.91
N ASP A 83 -46.37 -16.41 -12.17
CA ASP A 83 -46.13 -15.90 -10.83
C ASP A 83 -44.98 -14.88 -10.86
N PRO A 84 -45.28 -13.57 -10.82
CA PRO A 84 -44.27 -12.52 -10.82
C PRO A 84 -43.60 -12.32 -9.45
N GLU A 85 -44.10 -12.93 -8.37
CA GLU A 85 -43.57 -12.74 -7.00
C GLU A 85 -42.48 -13.75 -6.61
N VAL A 86 -41.95 -14.52 -7.57
CA VAL A 86 -40.89 -15.48 -7.28
C VAL A 86 -39.60 -14.75 -6.92
N SER A 87 -39.22 -14.81 -5.64
CA SER A 87 -37.97 -14.26 -5.14
C SER A 87 -36.78 -15.05 -5.69
N LEU A 88 -36.13 -14.49 -6.69
CA LEU A 88 -34.91 -15.02 -7.29
C LEU A 88 -33.68 -14.34 -6.65
N SER A 89 -32.58 -15.08 -6.51
CA SER A 89 -31.32 -14.55 -6.00
C SER A 89 -30.12 -15.08 -6.78
N VAL A 90 -29.09 -14.24 -6.94
CA VAL A 90 -27.77 -14.63 -7.44
C VAL A 90 -26.85 -14.74 -6.23
N PRO A 91 -26.23 -15.92 -5.99
CA PRO A 91 -25.30 -16.08 -4.89
C PRO A 91 -24.04 -15.26 -5.12
N ARG A 92 -23.23 -15.10 -4.06
CA ARG A 92 -21.95 -14.38 -4.09
C ARG A 92 -21.10 -14.79 -5.30
N SER A 93 -20.93 -13.84 -6.21
CA SER A 93 -20.27 -14.04 -7.50
C SER A 93 -19.29 -12.90 -7.77
N GLU A 94 -18.07 -13.24 -8.22
CA GLU A 94 -17.07 -12.25 -8.61
C GLU A 94 -17.38 -11.72 -10.02
N LEU A 95 -17.29 -10.40 -10.17
CA LEU A 95 -17.39 -9.70 -11.43
C LEU A 95 -16.02 -9.70 -12.16
N GLY A 96 -15.85 -10.62 -13.10
CA GLY A 96 -14.66 -10.76 -13.92
C GLY A 96 -13.45 -11.20 -13.08
N GLN A 97 -12.40 -10.37 -13.10
CA GLN A 97 -11.23 -10.45 -12.21
C GLN A 97 -11.03 -9.10 -11.50
N THR A 98 -12.12 -8.37 -11.28
CA THR A 98 -12.06 -7.02 -10.69
C THR A 98 -11.88 -7.05 -9.18
N GLY A 99 -12.07 -8.22 -8.54
CA GLY A 99 -12.13 -8.35 -7.08
C GLY A 99 -13.42 -7.81 -6.45
N ILE A 100 -14.41 -7.41 -7.26
CA ILE A 100 -15.73 -6.99 -6.79
C ILE A 100 -16.62 -8.23 -6.71
N ILE A 101 -17.18 -8.50 -5.52
CA ILE A 101 -18.12 -9.61 -5.31
C ILE A 101 -19.53 -9.03 -5.24
N VAL A 102 -20.48 -9.67 -5.93
CA VAL A 102 -21.87 -9.25 -5.98
C VAL A 102 -22.77 -10.40 -5.49
N SER A 103 -23.78 -10.06 -4.70
CA SER A 103 -24.91 -10.92 -4.35
C SER A 103 -26.17 -10.14 -4.67
N LEU A 104 -27.11 -10.73 -5.40
CA LEU A 104 -28.33 -10.05 -5.82
C LEU A 104 -29.53 -10.77 -5.25
N ASP A 105 -30.47 -10.03 -4.70
CA ASP A 105 -31.69 -10.56 -4.10
C ASP A 105 -32.91 -9.90 -4.74
N GLU A 106 -34.07 -10.56 -4.63
CA GLU A 106 -35.34 -10.07 -5.19
C GLU A 106 -35.23 -9.76 -6.70
N LEU A 107 -34.64 -10.68 -7.47
CA LEU A 107 -34.48 -10.50 -8.90
C LEU A 107 -35.82 -10.64 -9.63
N ILE A 108 -36.08 -9.68 -10.51
CA ILE A 108 -37.24 -9.65 -11.40
C ILE A 108 -36.75 -9.84 -12.83
N PRO A 109 -37.21 -10.88 -13.54
CA PRO A 109 -36.84 -11.09 -14.93
C PRO A 109 -37.55 -10.10 -15.85
N VAL A 110 -36.76 -9.37 -16.63
CA VAL A 110 -37.24 -8.42 -17.64
C VAL A 110 -37.33 -9.16 -18.97
N LEU A 111 -38.53 -9.63 -19.30
CA LEU A 111 -38.77 -10.50 -20.46
C LEU A 111 -39.60 -9.82 -21.57
N ALA A 112 -40.20 -8.67 -21.29
CA ALA A 112 -41.05 -7.91 -22.22
C ALA A 112 -40.81 -6.41 -22.07
N GLU A 113 -41.13 -5.66 -23.14
CA GLU A 113 -40.97 -4.20 -23.24
C GLU A 113 -41.65 -3.45 -22.08
N GLY A 114 -42.87 -3.85 -21.72
CA GLY A 114 -43.63 -3.21 -20.65
C GLY A 114 -43.07 -3.43 -19.23
N ASN A 115 -42.07 -4.30 -19.08
CA ASN A 115 -41.45 -4.63 -17.79
C ASN A 115 -40.02 -4.08 -17.66
N VAL A 116 -39.56 -3.28 -18.64
CA VAL A 116 -38.24 -2.63 -18.56
C VAL A 116 -38.29 -1.55 -17.48
N PRO A 117 -37.45 -1.62 -16.43
CA PRO A 117 -37.46 -0.65 -15.35
C PRO A 117 -36.84 0.68 -15.81
N ASP A 118 -37.33 1.81 -15.29
CA ASP A 118 -36.87 3.16 -15.65
C ASP A 118 -35.35 3.34 -15.58
N ILE A 119 -34.68 2.62 -14.66
CA ILE A 119 -33.22 2.63 -14.50
C ILE A 119 -32.46 2.05 -15.71
N ALA A 120 -33.08 1.21 -16.54
CA ALA A 120 -32.46 0.67 -17.74
C ALA A 120 -32.08 1.76 -18.75
N TRP A 121 -32.97 2.73 -18.97
CA TRP A 121 -32.69 3.87 -19.83
C TRP A 121 -31.56 4.75 -19.28
N TYR A 122 -31.42 4.85 -17.96
CA TYR A 122 -30.32 5.58 -17.32
C TYR A 122 -28.95 4.94 -17.63
N TYR A 123 -28.87 3.60 -17.64
CA TYR A 123 -27.64 2.88 -17.98
C TYR A 123 -27.38 2.77 -19.50
N GLY A 124 -28.21 3.41 -20.32
CA GLY A 124 -28.07 3.44 -21.78
C GLY A 124 -28.70 2.24 -22.50
N GLU A 125 -29.54 1.48 -21.82
CA GLU A 125 -30.36 0.43 -22.43
C GLU A 125 -31.64 1.01 -23.05
N ASP A 126 -32.39 0.20 -23.79
CA ASP A 126 -33.60 0.60 -24.48
C ASP A 126 -34.81 -0.29 -24.14
N GLU A 127 -35.93 -0.07 -24.83
CA GLU A 127 -37.17 -0.85 -24.71
C GLU A 127 -36.98 -2.36 -25.05
N ASN A 128 -35.87 -2.69 -25.70
CA ASN A 128 -35.47 -4.06 -26.03
C ASN A 128 -34.57 -4.69 -24.97
N PHE A 129 -34.29 -4.03 -23.85
CA PHE A 129 -33.55 -4.62 -22.73
C PHE A 129 -34.23 -5.91 -22.26
N ARG A 130 -33.45 -7.00 -22.19
CA ARG A 130 -33.89 -8.28 -21.65
C ARG A 130 -32.81 -8.77 -20.70
N GLY A 131 -33.20 -9.13 -19.47
CA GLY A 131 -32.23 -9.44 -18.42
C GLY A 131 -32.88 -9.66 -17.07
N LEU A 132 -32.14 -9.42 -16.00
CA LEU A 132 -32.63 -9.43 -14.62
C LEU A 132 -32.47 -8.04 -14.02
N TYR A 133 -33.47 -7.59 -13.28
CA TYR A 133 -33.43 -6.41 -12.44
C TYR A 133 -33.39 -6.86 -10.98
N ALA A 134 -32.43 -6.38 -10.19
CA ALA A 134 -32.37 -6.62 -8.75
C ALA A 134 -32.85 -5.37 -8.03
N ALA A 135 -33.90 -5.50 -7.21
CA ALA A 135 -34.31 -4.43 -6.32
C ALA A 135 -33.25 -4.18 -5.24
N ASN A 136 -32.63 -5.25 -4.75
CA ASN A 136 -31.61 -5.22 -3.70
C ASN A 136 -30.36 -5.99 -4.13
N ALA A 137 -29.20 -5.48 -3.72
CA ALA A 137 -27.93 -6.12 -3.96
C ALA A 137 -26.97 -5.85 -2.81
N THR A 138 -26.13 -6.82 -2.53
CA THR A 138 -24.95 -6.67 -1.69
C THR A 138 -23.73 -6.69 -2.59
N LEU A 139 -22.88 -5.67 -2.50
CA LEU A 139 -21.61 -5.59 -3.21
C LEU A 139 -20.47 -5.53 -2.19
N GLU A 140 -19.42 -6.28 -2.44
CA GLU A 140 -18.22 -6.29 -1.60
C GLU A 140 -17.04 -5.75 -2.43
N PHE A 141 -16.41 -4.69 -1.93
CA PHE A 141 -15.28 -3.99 -2.55
C PHE A 141 -14.02 -4.06 -1.68
N MET A 142 -12.84 -3.80 -2.26
CA MET A 142 -11.62 -3.44 -1.52
C MET A 142 -11.15 -4.43 -0.44
N PRO A 143 -10.63 -5.63 -0.79
CA PRO A 143 -10.18 -6.63 0.20
C PRO A 143 -9.08 -6.12 1.15
N ASN A 144 -8.38 -5.05 0.80
CA ASN A 144 -7.30 -4.43 1.59
C ASN A 144 -7.81 -3.52 2.73
N LEU A 145 -9.13 -3.35 2.85
CA LEU A 145 -9.77 -2.60 3.92
C LEU A 145 -10.44 -3.56 4.90
N LEU A 146 -10.45 -3.18 6.18
CA LEU A 146 -11.28 -3.81 7.19
C LEU A 146 -12.42 -2.87 7.57
N PHE A 147 -13.67 -3.35 7.57
CA PHE A 147 -14.82 -2.62 8.11
C PHE A 147 -15.55 -3.50 9.13
N GLY A 148 -15.82 -2.99 10.33
CA GLY A 148 -16.49 -3.79 11.38
C GLY A 148 -15.78 -5.12 11.71
N GLY A 149 -14.47 -5.23 11.45
CA GLY A 149 -13.68 -6.45 11.63
C GLY A 149 -13.73 -7.47 10.48
N GLN A 150 -14.39 -7.16 9.37
CA GLN A 150 -14.42 -7.99 8.16
C GLN A 150 -13.59 -7.37 7.04
N ALA A 151 -12.96 -8.20 6.20
CA ALA A 151 -12.23 -7.74 5.03
C ALA A 151 -13.20 -7.33 3.91
N GLY A 152 -12.90 -6.20 3.28
CA GLY A 152 -13.76 -5.58 2.29
C GLY A 152 -14.78 -4.61 2.88
N LEU A 153 -15.27 -3.73 2.02
CA LEU A 153 -16.44 -2.91 2.24
C LEU A 153 -17.65 -3.61 1.67
N THR A 154 -18.58 -4.03 2.53
CA THR A 154 -19.89 -4.53 2.11
C THR A 154 -20.88 -3.38 2.03
N ILE A 155 -21.51 -3.23 0.87
CA ILE A 155 -22.49 -2.17 0.61
C ILE A 155 -23.79 -2.78 0.12
N ASN A 156 -24.89 -2.20 0.57
CA ASN A 156 -26.21 -2.51 0.04
C ASN A 156 -26.54 -1.49 -1.05
N GLY A 157 -26.71 -1.98 -2.26
CA GLY A 157 -27.15 -1.21 -3.42
C GLY A 157 -28.55 -1.60 -3.83
N ASN A 158 -29.22 -0.68 -4.52
CA ASN A 158 -30.53 -0.93 -5.12
C ASN A 158 -30.45 -0.71 -6.63
N GLU A 159 -31.44 -1.21 -7.36
CA GLU A 159 -31.62 -0.95 -8.79
C GLU A 159 -30.45 -1.41 -9.68
N ILE A 160 -30.00 -2.66 -9.48
CA ILE A 160 -28.95 -3.27 -10.31
C ILE A 160 -29.57 -3.96 -11.52
N LEU A 161 -28.97 -3.75 -12.70
CA LEU A 161 -29.34 -4.50 -13.90
C LEU A 161 -28.30 -5.54 -14.25
N LEU A 162 -28.78 -6.68 -14.71
CA LEU A 162 -27.97 -7.75 -15.25
C LEU A 162 -28.48 -8.11 -16.65
N GLY A 163 -27.82 -7.57 -17.67
CA GLY A 163 -28.17 -7.74 -19.08
C GLY A 163 -27.19 -8.64 -19.85
N PRO A 164 -27.36 -8.73 -21.18
CA PRO A 164 -26.47 -9.48 -22.08
C PRO A 164 -25.04 -8.97 -22.07
N GLN A 165 -24.89 -7.66 -21.89
CA GLN A 165 -23.60 -6.99 -21.85
C GLN A 165 -22.96 -7.04 -20.46
N GLY A 166 -23.73 -7.37 -19.42
CA GLY A 166 -23.21 -7.46 -18.06
C GLY A 166 -24.05 -6.79 -16.99
N LEU A 167 -23.42 -6.62 -15.83
CA LEU A 167 -23.96 -5.90 -14.69
C LEU A 167 -23.78 -4.38 -14.87
N SER A 168 -24.85 -3.64 -14.60
CA SER A 168 -24.83 -2.18 -14.54
C SER A 168 -25.46 -1.70 -13.23
N CYS A 169 -24.76 -0.83 -12.50
CA CYS A 169 -25.26 -0.21 -11.28
C CYS A 169 -24.56 1.13 -11.03
N GLU A 170 -25.28 2.06 -10.40
CA GLU A 170 -24.69 3.24 -9.78
C GLU A 170 -25.16 3.33 -8.33
N ILE A 171 -24.20 3.39 -7.40
CA ILE A 171 -24.47 3.47 -5.98
C ILE A 171 -23.70 4.65 -5.43
N LEU A 172 -24.45 5.56 -4.82
CA LEU A 172 -23.93 6.66 -4.03
C LEU A 172 -24.44 6.50 -2.60
N MET A 173 -23.52 6.34 -1.66
CA MET A 173 -23.84 6.34 -0.25
C MET A 173 -23.13 7.51 0.42
N GLN A 174 -23.87 8.18 1.30
CA GLN A 174 -23.34 9.24 2.14
C GLN A 174 -23.57 8.86 3.59
N PHE A 175 -22.55 9.10 4.38
CA PHE A 175 -22.51 8.80 5.79
C PHE A 175 -22.28 10.10 6.53
N THR A 176 -22.88 10.25 7.69
CA THR A 176 -22.64 11.42 8.54
C THR A 176 -21.60 11.03 9.58
N PRO A 177 -20.32 11.43 9.43
CA PRO A 177 -19.32 11.17 10.44
C PRO A 177 -19.67 11.94 11.72
N ALA A 178 -19.41 11.34 12.88
CA ALA A 178 -19.50 12.05 14.15
C ALA A 178 -18.57 13.27 14.13
N ALA A 179 -19.00 14.37 14.74
CA ALA A 179 -18.47 15.71 14.49
C ALA A 179 -16.92 15.79 14.57
N PRO A 180 -16.26 16.54 13.66
CA PRO A 180 -14.83 16.76 13.70
C PRO A 180 -14.49 17.60 14.94
N GLY A 181 -14.02 16.93 16.00
CA GLY A 181 -13.77 17.51 17.32
C GLY A 181 -13.84 16.50 18.47
N GLY A 182 -14.46 15.33 18.26
CA GLY A 182 -14.27 14.10 19.07
C GLY A 182 -13.43 13.08 18.29
N ASP A 183 -13.13 11.91 18.89
CA ASP A 183 -12.43 10.83 18.18
C ASP A 183 -13.41 10.20 17.16
N PRO A 184 -13.31 10.50 15.86
CA PRO A 184 -14.33 10.12 14.87
C PRO A 184 -14.45 8.59 14.74
N LEU A 185 -13.44 7.87 15.24
CA LEU A 185 -13.22 6.44 15.16
C LEU A 185 -14.01 5.59 16.17
N THR A 186 -14.68 6.20 17.16
CA THR A 186 -15.42 5.43 18.18
C THR A 186 -16.94 5.55 18.08
N GLU A 187 -17.44 6.58 17.39
CA GLU A 187 -18.88 6.93 17.39
C GLU A 187 -19.56 6.78 16.02
N SER A 188 -18.80 6.53 14.95
CA SER A 188 -19.34 6.44 13.60
C SER A 188 -19.73 5.00 13.25
N GLU A 189 -20.84 4.81 12.53
CA GLU A 189 -21.35 3.48 12.14
C GLU A 189 -20.43 2.72 11.16
N ILE A 190 -19.51 3.43 10.50
CA ILE A 190 -18.64 2.90 9.44
C ILE A 190 -17.18 3.19 9.75
N VAL A 191 -16.76 2.68 10.91
CA VAL A 191 -15.35 2.64 11.29
C VAL A 191 -14.72 1.39 10.69
N GLY A 192 -13.62 1.61 9.98
CA GLY A 192 -12.78 0.58 9.44
C GLY A 192 -11.32 0.82 9.75
N GLY A 193 -10.45 0.10 9.05
CA GLY A 193 -9.05 0.43 8.97
C GLY A 193 -8.40 -0.02 7.65
N LEU A 194 -7.43 0.76 7.19
CA LEU A 194 -6.58 0.45 6.04
C LEU A 194 -5.45 -0.48 6.47
N ALA A 195 -5.00 -1.35 5.55
CA ALA A 195 -3.87 -2.26 5.73
C ALA A 195 -4.07 -3.15 6.99
N ASP A 196 -4.99 -4.10 6.98
CA ASP A 196 -5.28 -4.93 8.17
C ASP A 196 -5.68 -4.15 9.44
N GLY A 197 -6.31 -2.99 9.28
CA GLY A 197 -6.90 -2.27 10.40
C GLY A 197 -5.96 -1.29 11.13
N GLY A 198 -4.67 -1.26 10.81
CA GLY A 198 -3.70 -0.43 11.54
C GLY A 198 -3.76 1.07 11.24
N PHE A 199 -4.49 1.49 10.20
CA PHE A 199 -4.85 2.90 10.02
C PHE A 199 -6.37 3.07 10.11
N PRO A 200 -6.88 3.46 11.29
CA PRO A 200 -8.30 3.67 11.48
C PRO A 200 -8.83 4.75 10.53
N PHE A 201 -9.96 4.47 9.90
CA PHE A 201 -10.65 5.45 9.07
C PHE A 201 -12.17 5.37 9.23
N VAL A 202 -12.84 6.48 8.95
CA VAL A 202 -14.29 6.63 8.93
C VAL A 202 -14.71 7.07 7.56
N LEU A 203 -15.66 6.35 6.96
CA LEU A 203 -16.17 6.66 5.64
C LEU A 203 -17.14 7.85 5.70
N ASN A 204 -16.96 8.83 4.80
CA ASN A 204 -17.83 10.00 4.62
C ASN A 204 -18.79 9.77 3.45
N TRP A 205 -18.27 9.35 2.29
CA TRP A 205 -19.10 8.95 1.16
C TRP A 205 -18.41 7.88 0.33
N LEU A 206 -19.22 7.15 -0.44
CA LEU A 206 -18.78 6.17 -1.41
C LEU A 206 -19.61 6.33 -2.68
N GLN A 207 -18.94 6.35 -3.82
CA GLN A 207 -19.55 6.22 -5.12
C GLN A 207 -18.94 5.05 -5.87
N THR A 208 -19.80 4.21 -6.45
CA THR A 208 -19.40 3.22 -7.43
C THR A 208 -20.34 3.28 -8.62
N SER A 209 -19.78 3.18 -9.81
CA SER A 209 -20.50 3.04 -11.05
C SER A 209 -19.87 1.91 -11.84
N ILE A 210 -20.68 0.93 -12.19
CA ILE A 210 -20.33 -0.19 -13.06
C ILE A 210 -21.31 -0.11 -14.23
N GLN A 211 -20.79 -0.20 -15.45
CA GLN A 211 -21.61 -0.26 -16.65
C GLN A 211 -21.16 -1.46 -17.48
N GLN A 212 -22.04 -2.43 -17.67
CA GLN A 212 -21.77 -3.61 -18.51
C GLN A 212 -20.50 -4.37 -18.06
N ASN A 213 -20.35 -4.58 -16.75
CA ASN A 213 -19.17 -5.14 -16.07
C ASN A 213 -17.88 -4.29 -16.13
N GLU A 214 -17.90 -3.10 -16.72
CA GLU A 214 -16.76 -2.20 -16.67
C GLU A 214 -16.93 -1.25 -15.47
N PRO A 215 -16.04 -1.28 -14.46
CA PRO A 215 -15.98 -0.23 -13.46
C PRO A 215 -15.75 1.12 -14.16
N ARG A 216 -16.71 2.03 -14.07
CA ARG A 216 -16.60 3.40 -14.62
C ARG A 216 -16.04 4.35 -13.58
N SER A 217 -16.47 4.18 -12.34
CA SER A 217 -15.90 4.91 -11.21
C SER A 217 -15.96 4.06 -9.95
N PHE A 218 -14.92 4.19 -9.14
CA PHE A 218 -14.93 3.79 -7.76
C PHE A 218 -14.18 4.86 -6.99
N ALA A 219 -14.88 5.54 -6.10
CA ALA A 219 -14.31 6.57 -5.25
C ALA A 219 -14.94 6.50 -3.87
N ALA A 220 -14.10 6.55 -2.86
CA ALA A 220 -14.48 6.60 -1.46
C ALA A 220 -13.74 7.77 -0.83
N GLU A 221 -14.41 8.51 0.04
CA GLU A 221 -13.79 9.53 0.84
C GLU A 221 -14.11 9.31 2.30
N GLY A 222 -13.15 9.62 3.16
CA GLY A 222 -13.33 9.54 4.59
C GLY A 222 -12.30 10.37 5.33
N PHE A 223 -12.26 10.12 6.63
CA PHE A 223 -11.28 10.69 7.53
C PHE A 223 -10.44 9.56 8.11
N MET A 224 -9.13 9.69 8.04
CA MET A 224 -8.18 8.71 8.55
C MET A 224 -7.32 9.35 9.64
N ARG A 225 -7.12 8.63 10.73
CA ARG A 225 -6.15 8.99 11.77
C ARG A 225 -4.90 8.15 11.58
N LEU A 226 -3.73 8.77 11.63
CA LEU A 226 -2.46 8.06 11.77
C LEU A 226 -2.18 7.89 13.27
N PRO A 227 -2.40 6.70 13.86
CA PRO A 227 -2.40 6.55 15.32
C PRO A 227 -1.08 6.93 15.98
N LEU A 228 0.03 6.66 15.31
CA LEU A 228 1.39 6.94 15.80
C LEU A 228 1.66 8.43 16.03
N PHE A 229 0.99 9.27 15.25
CA PHE A 229 1.29 10.69 15.17
C PHE A 229 0.11 11.56 15.60
N ASP A 230 -1.02 10.92 15.92
CA ASP A 230 -2.29 11.59 16.17
C ASP A 230 -2.68 12.62 15.09
N LEU A 231 -2.42 12.28 13.83
CA LEU A 231 -2.69 13.16 12.70
C LEU A 231 -3.98 12.78 11.99
N LEU A 232 -4.81 13.78 11.70
CA LEU A 232 -6.07 13.61 10.98
C LEU A 232 -5.94 14.06 9.51
N PHE A 233 -6.26 13.14 8.61
CA PHE A 233 -6.25 13.35 7.17
C PHE A 233 -7.64 13.12 6.59
N GLN A 234 -7.99 13.91 5.58
CA GLN A 234 -8.97 13.50 4.59
C GLN A 234 -8.31 12.44 3.72
N LEU A 235 -8.98 11.30 3.59
CA LEU A 235 -8.54 10.16 2.80
C LEU A 235 -9.47 10.04 1.61
N THR A 236 -8.89 9.94 0.41
CA THR A 236 -9.59 9.56 -0.81
C THR A 236 -9.04 8.22 -1.26
N ILE A 237 -9.91 7.25 -1.54
CA ILE A 237 -9.55 5.97 -2.15
C ILE A 237 -10.28 5.89 -3.47
N GLY A 238 -9.64 5.32 -4.49
CA GLY A 238 -10.34 4.99 -5.72
C GLY A 238 -9.72 3.82 -6.46
N MET A 239 -10.34 3.46 -7.58
CA MET A 239 -9.75 2.53 -8.55
C MET A 239 -9.37 3.27 -9.82
N GLN A 240 -8.24 2.89 -10.40
CA GLN A 240 -7.80 3.38 -11.69
C GLN A 240 -7.25 2.20 -12.50
N GLN A 241 -7.56 2.20 -13.80
CA GLN A 241 -6.96 1.27 -14.76
C GLN A 241 -5.55 1.75 -15.12
N ASP A 242 -4.58 0.85 -15.05
CA ASP A 242 -3.19 1.11 -15.42
C ASP A 242 -2.95 0.95 -16.93
N GLU A 243 -1.73 1.20 -17.39
CA GLU A 243 -1.34 1.09 -18.81
C GLU A 243 -1.42 -0.35 -19.36
N THR A 244 -1.58 -1.36 -18.49
CA THR A 244 -1.65 -2.78 -18.83
C THR A 244 -3.07 -3.33 -18.79
N ASP A 245 -4.08 -2.46 -18.71
CA ASP A 245 -5.48 -2.80 -18.49
C ASP A 245 -5.76 -3.54 -17.17
N SER A 246 -4.87 -3.42 -16.18
CA SER A 246 -5.09 -3.91 -14.84
C SER A 246 -5.72 -2.84 -13.96
N TRP A 247 -6.63 -3.24 -13.07
CA TRP A 247 -7.25 -2.33 -12.12
C TRP A 247 -6.44 -2.29 -10.83
N GLY A 248 -5.96 -1.10 -10.46
CA GLY A 248 -5.25 -0.85 -9.21
C GLY A 248 -6.04 0.08 -8.28
N TYR A 249 -5.84 -0.09 -6.97
CA TYR A 249 -6.37 0.84 -5.96
C TYR A 249 -5.35 1.93 -5.68
N TYR A 250 -5.81 3.18 -5.62
CA TYR A 250 -5.01 4.32 -5.19
C TYR A 250 -5.59 4.93 -3.92
N ALA A 251 -4.73 5.63 -3.18
CA ALA A 251 -5.11 6.42 -2.03
C ALA A 251 -4.44 7.80 -2.08
N GLY A 252 -5.19 8.81 -1.65
CA GLY A 252 -4.74 10.18 -1.44
C GLY A 252 -5.02 10.60 -0.01
N LEU A 253 -4.08 11.28 0.62
CA LEU A 253 -4.22 11.89 1.93
C LEU A 253 -4.02 13.39 1.82
N GLN A 254 -4.89 14.14 2.46
CA GLN A 254 -4.77 15.58 2.60
C GLN A 254 -4.97 15.96 4.07
N SER A 255 -4.00 16.68 4.64
CA SER A 255 -4.11 17.16 6.02
C SER A 255 -5.28 18.13 6.15
N LEU A 256 -6.13 17.94 7.15
CA LEU A 256 -7.25 18.86 7.41
C LEU A 256 -6.82 20.13 8.15
N ALA A 257 -5.74 20.02 8.91
CA ALA A 257 -5.19 21.08 9.73
C ALA A 257 -3.67 20.93 9.82
N PRO A 258 -2.95 21.97 10.29
CA PRO A 258 -1.58 21.83 10.74
C PRO A 258 -1.44 20.67 11.72
N GLY A 259 -0.36 19.91 11.62
CA GLY A 259 -0.12 18.74 12.45
C GLY A 259 1.16 18.86 13.26
N VAL A 260 1.22 18.10 14.35
CA VAL A 260 2.40 17.95 15.20
C VAL A 260 2.65 16.46 15.41
N ILE A 261 3.90 16.05 15.25
CA ILE A 261 4.40 14.70 15.46
C ILE A 261 5.33 14.76 16.66
N ASP A 262 4.91 14.18 17.78
CA ASP A 262 5.75 14.05 18.96
C ASP A 262 6.60 12.77 18.86
N THR A 263 7.89 12.90 19.11
CA THR A 263 8.86 11.80 19.15
C THR A 263 9.62 11.82 20.48
N PRO A 264 10.27 10.71 20.88
CA PRO A 264 11.16 10.69 22.03
C PRO A 264 12.32 11.69 21.97
N ALA A 265 12.64 12.18 20.77
CA ALA A 265 13.77 13.07 20.51
C ALA A 265 13.35 14.55 20.35
N GLY A 266 12.04 14.85 20.35
CA GLY A 266 11.51 16.19 20.10
C GLY A 266 10.27 16.16 19.23
N THR A 267 9.97 17.26 18.54
CA THR A 267 8.72 17.45 17.81
C THR A 267 8.95 17.83 16.35
N LEU A 268 8.03 17.41 15.47
CA LEU A 268 7.95 17.91 14.10
C LEU A 268 6.58 18.55 13.92
N SER A 269 6.50 19.75 13.35
CA SER A 269 5.23 20.40 13.05
C SER A 269 5.16 20.80 11.59
N TYR A 270 3.97 20.81 11.01
CA TYR A 270 3.77 21.17 9.61
C TYR A 270 2.47 21.94 9.41
N SER A 271 2.41 22.75 8.36
CA SER A 271 1.22 23.54 8.03
C SER A 271 0.22 22.81 7.14
N ALA A 272 0.71 22.01 6.19
CA ALA A 272 -0.12 21.18 5.32
C ALA A 272 0.70 19.98 4.78
N ALA A 273 0.02 18.87 4.51
CA ALA A 273 0.59 17.69 3.87
C ALA A 273 -0.39 17.10 2.85
N GLN A 274 0.15 16.68 1.72
CA GLN A 274 -0.59 15.98 0.66
C GLN A 274 0.22 14.79 0.16
N LEU A 275 -0.34 13.60 0.24
CA LEU A 275 0.30 12.34 -0.14
C LEU A 275 -0.60 11.57 -1.09
N ASN A 276 -0.01 10.90 -2.08
CA ASN A 276 -0.74 9.99 -2.96
C ASN A 276 0.09 8.72 -3.18
N GLY A 277 -0.57 7.61 -3.46
CA GLY A 277 0.11 6.37 -3.79
C GLY A 277 -0.86 5.24 -4.05
N SER A 278 -0.32 4.02 -4.11
CA SER A 278 -1.08 2.81 -4.38
C SER A 278 -1.33 2.00 -3.10
N LEU A 279 -2.41 1.22 -3.12
CA LEU A 279 -2.74 0.24 -2.09
C LEU A 279 -2.56 -1.16 -2.69
N ALA A 280 -1.67 -1.97 -2.11
CA ALA A 280 -1.38 -3.32 -2.60
C ALA A 280 -1.33 -4.32 -1.43
N GLY A 281 -2.35 -5.19 -1.36
CA GLY A 281 -2.48 -6.15 -0.26
C GLY A 281 -2.56 -5.47 1.11
N THR A 282 -1.73 -5.91 2.04
CA THR A 282 -1.64 -5.37 3.41
C THR A 282 -0.73 -4.15 3.51
N ASP A 283 -0.03 -3.80 2.43
CA ASP A 283 0.98 -2.77 2.42
C ASP A 283 0.42 -1.48 1.82
N ALA A 284 0.84 -0.36 2.40
CA ALA A 284 0.49 0.98 1.93
C ALA A 284 1.77 1.79 1.73
N ALA A 285 1.92 2.42 0.58
CA ALA A 285 3.03 3.30 0.27
C ALA A 285 2.50 4.58 -0.39
N LEU A 286 2.61 5.69 0.34
CA LEU A 286 2.11 6.99 -0.07
C LEU A 286 3.28 7.98 -0.08
N SER A 287 3.31 8.87 -1.07
CA SER A 287 4.35 9.89 -1.17
C SER A 287 3.79 11.20 -1.69
N GLY A 288 4.45 12.30 -1.35
CA GLY A 288 3.99 13.61 -1.77
C GLY A 288 4.75 14.71 -1.06
N LEU A 289 4.06 15.81 -0.78
CA LEU A 289 4.67 17.04 -0.29
C LEU A 289 4.11 17.42 1.07
N ILE A 290 4.99 17.95 1.91
CA ILE A 290 4.67 18.57 3.20
C ILE A 290 5.22 20.00 3.19
N ALA A 291 4.43 20.94 3.69
CA ALA A 291 4.71 22.37 3.62
C ALA A 291 4.79 23.00 5.00
N GLY A 292 5.70 23.96 5.15
CA GLY A 292 5.95 24.68 6.41
C GLY A 292 6.39 23.73 7.52
N LEU A 293 7.32 22.83 7.19
CA LEU A 293 7.82 21.86 8.14
C LEU A 293 8.83 22.52 9.09
N GLN A 294 8.59 22.38 10.38
CA GLN A 294 9.54 22.72 11.43
C GLN A 294 9.90 21.44 12.19
N ILE A 295 11.18 21.15 12.29
CA ILE A 295 11.73 20.02 13.04
C ILE A 295 12.45 20.62 14.25
N ASP A 296 12.02 20.25 15.45
CA ASP A 296 12.62 20.64 16.72
C ASP A 296 13.02 19.37 17.48
N LEU A 297 14.18 18.83 17.10
CA LEU A 297 14.76 17.58 17.59
C LEU A 297 16.09 17.91 18.29
N ASP A 298 16.03 18.53 19.47
CA ASP A 298 17.20 19.04 20.24
C ASP A 298 18.43 18.12 20.12
N PRO A 299 19.56 18.58 19.53
CA PRO A 299 19.92 19.98 19.19
C PRO A 299 19.55 20.44 17.77
N PHE A 300 18.85 19.63 16.98
CA PHE A 300 18.54 19.92 15.58
C PHE A 300 17.25 20.73 15.44
N GLN A 301 17.41 22.01 15.06
CA GLN A 301 16.30 22.88 14.72
C GLN A 301 16.33 23.20 13.23
N ILE A 302 15.36 22.69 12.48
CA ILE A 302 15.32 22.78 11.02
C ILE A 302 14.00 23.43 10.62
N ASP A 303 14.07 24.58 9.93
CA ASP A 303 12.93 25.21 9.27
C ASP A 303 13.04 24.92 7.76
N ALA A 304 12.18 24.03 7.27
CA ALA A 304 12.16 23.59 5.89
C ALA A 304 10.84 24.02 5.23
N GLY A 305 10.94 24.63 4.05
CA GLY A 305 9.78 25.11 3.29
C GLY A 305 8.87 23.96 2.84
N THR A 306 9.03 23.52 1.59
CA THR A 306 8.29 22.37 1.05
C THR A 306 9.25 21.23 0.83
N ILE A 307 8.96 20.06 1.38
CA ILE A 307 9.80 18.88 1.24
C ILE A 307 9.01 17.65 0.81
N GLN A 308 9.72 16.64 0.34
CA GLN A 308 9.11 15.36 -0.02
C GLN A 308 8.94 14.47 1.22
N LEU A 309 7.72 13.98 1.41
CA LEU A 309 7.33 13.04 2.47
C LEU A 309 6.91 11.73 1.83
N ALA A 310 7.37 10.61 2.39
CA ALA A 310 6.87 9.28 2.11
C ALA A 310 6.41 8.61 3.41
N LEU A 311 5.23 7.99 3.36
CA LEU A 311 4.64 7.18 4.41
C LEU A 311 4.50 5.76 3.87
N ALA A 312 5.14 4.81 4.53
CA ALA A 312 5.06 3.40 4.21
C ALA A 312 4.61 2.60 5.42
N ARG A 313 3.81 1.56 5.20
CA ARG A 313 3.47 0.56 6.20
C ARG A 313 3.53 -0.83 5.59
N ASN A 314 4.11 -1.75 6.35
CA ASN A 314 4.04 -3.17 6.11
C ASN A 314 3.46 -3.89 7.34
N SER A 315 3.51 -5.22 7.35
CA SER A 315 3.01 -6.05 8.45
C SER A 315 3.72 -5.83 9.79
N GLU A 316 4.95 -5.31 9.79
CA GLU A 316 5.81 -5.19 10.97
C GLU A 316 5.97 -3.74 11.45
N GLN A 317 5.99 -2.77 10.52
CA GLN A 317 6.44 -1.41 10.78
C GLN A 317 5.66 -0.37 10.01
N VAL A 318 5.63 0.84 10.58
CA VAL A 318 5.26 2.07 9.90
C VAL A 318 6.49 2.97 9.82
N ARG A 319 6.76 3.49 8.62
CA ARG A 319 7.90 4.36 8.32
C ARG A 319 7.41 5.67 7.73
N LEU A 320 7.88 6.76 8.31
CA LEU A 320 7.78 8.11 7.77
C LEU A 320 9.18 8.56 7.34
N GLN A 321 9.30 9.04 6.11
CA GLN A 321 10.57 9.42 5.49
C GLN A 321 10.46 10.82 4.91
N LEU A 322 11.37 11.71 5.30
CA LEU A 322 11.45 13.09 4.86
C LEU A 322 12.77 13.32 4.13
N GLN A 323 12.70 13.76 2.87
CA GLN A 323 13.89 14.18 2.12
C GLN A 323 14.13 15.66 2.36
N LEU A 324 15.25 15.97 2.99
CA LEU A 324 15.62 17.32 3.38
C LEU A 324 16.81 17.81 2.55
N SER A 325 16.87 19.11 2.32
CA SER A 325 17.98 19.74 1.58
C SER A 325 18.51 20.94 2.34
N GLN A 326 19.83 21.15 2.30
CA GLN A 326 20.51 22.27 2.97
C GLN A 326 20.18 22.35 4.47
N VAL A 327 20.36 21.22 5.17
CA VAL A 327 19.98 21.07 6.58
C VAL A 327 21.17 21.32 7.49
N GLU A 328 20.99 22.11 8.54
CA GLU A 328 21.99 22.22 9.61
C GLU A 328 21.85 21.05 10.60
N LEU A 329 22.83 20.13 10.58
CA LEU A 329 22.87 18.95 11.46
C LEU A 329 23.82 19.17 12.63
N GLY A 330 23.58 20.24 13.40
CA GLY A 330 24.35 20.59 14.60
C GLY A 330 25.84 20.75 14.31
N PRO A 331 26.74 20.02 15.02
CA PRO A 331 28.19 20.18 14.86
C PRO A 331 28.72 19.69 13.50
N LEU A 332 27.91 18.97 12.73
CA LEU A 332 28.25 18.61 11.35
C LEU A 332 28.04 19.78 10.38
N GLY A 333 27.47 20.90 10.82
CA GLY A 333 27.14 22.04 9.98
C GLY A 333 26.05 21.75 8.95
N THR A 334 26.03 22.53 7.87
CA THR A 334 25.03 22.39 6.80
C THR A 334 25.38 21.23 5.86
N VAL A 335 24.43 20.33 5.64
CA VAL A 335 24.52 19.20 4.71
C VAL A 335 23.61 19.43 3.51
N GLU A 336 24.08 19.08 2.31
CA GLU A 336 23.33 19.36 1.08
C GLU A 336 22.04 18.55 0.96
N SER A 337 22.08 17.29 1.36
CA SER A 337 20.96 16.35 1.33
C SER A 337 20.99 15.47 2.58
N ALA A 338 19.83 15.31 3.21
CA ALA A 338 19.65 14.42 4.33
C ALA A 338 18.30 13.71 4.24
N LEU A 339 18.22 12.53 4.82
CA LEU A 339 17.00 11.75 4.97
C LEU A 339 16.66 11.62 6.45
N LEU A 340 15.53 12.18 6.87
CA LEU A 340 14.98 11.91 8.20
C LEU A 340 14.01 10.74 8.12
N LEU A 341 14.31 9.70 8.87
CA LEU A 341 13.54 8.47 9.03
C LEU A 341 12.94 8.44 10.43
N ILE A 342 11.62 8.26 10.49
CA ILE A 342 10.88 7.98 11.72
C ILE A 342 10.20 6.63 11.53
N GLU A 343 10.58 5.65 12.34
CA GLU A 343 10.06 4.28 12.26
C GLU A 343 9.42 3.90 13.58
N ALA A 344 8.31 3.18 13.54
CA ALA A 344 7.76 2.51 14.71
C ALA A 344 7.25 1.13 14.31
N ASP A 345 7.10 0.23 15.29
CA ASP A 345 6.32 -0.98 15.03
C ASP A 345 4.83 -0.62 14.83
N THR A 346 4.05 -1.56 14.31
CA THR A 346 2.61 -1.35 14.06
C THR A 346 1.78 -1.08 15.32
N THR A 347 2.33 -1.31 16.52
CA THR A 347 1.70 -0.99 17.81
C THR A 347 2.09 0.37 18.35
N GLY A 348 3.05 1.05 17.71
CA GLY A 348 3.63 2.32 18.15
C GLY A 348 4.67 2.21 19.24
N ALA A 349 5.12 1.00 19.57
CA ALA A 349 6.28 0.81 20.40
C ALA A 349 7.57 0.88 19.54
N GLY A 350 8.68 1.15 20.22
CA GLY A 350 10.00 1.17 19.59
C GLY A 350 10.19 2.27 18.53
N LEU A 351 9.62 3.46 18.75
CA LEU A 351 9.80 4.59 17.84
C LEU A 351 11.29 4.97 17.73
N LYS A 352 11.82 4.95 16.51
CA LYS A 352 13.19 5.30 16.15
C LYS A 352 13.19 6.56 15.31
N VAL A 353 14.14 7.44 15.59
CA VAL A 353 14.38 8.66 14.82
C VAL A 353 15.82 8.63 14.33
N GLN A 354 16.01 8.80 13.03
CA GLN A 354 17.31 8.69 12.38
C GLN A 354 17.47 9.68 11.22
N PHE A 355 18.59 10.40 11.18
CA PHE A 355 19.06 11.09 9.98
C PHE A 355 20.09 10.23 9.24
N GLU A 356 19.99 10.20 7.92
CA GLU A 356 21.02 9.67 7.03
C GLU A 356 21.48 10.77 6.09
N ALA A 357 22.78 10.97 5.96
CA ALA A 357 23.37 11.92 5.02
C ALA A 357 24.67 11.33 4.45
N THR A 358 25.06 11.78 3.26
CA THR A 358 26.36 11.45 2.69
C THR A 358 27.16 12.75 2.60
N LEU A 359 28.38 12.74 3.13
CA LEU A 359 29.29 13.89 3.18
C LEU A 359 30.63 13.54 2.54
N VAL A 360 31.41 14.56 2.20
CA VAL A 360 32.81 14.40 1.79
C VAL A 360 33.69 14.51 3.04
N TRP A 361 34.73 13.69 3.12
CA TRP A 361 35.64 13.64 4.27
C TRP A 361 36.33 14.96 4.54
N ALA A 362 36.77 15.69 3.50
CA ALA A 362 37.34 17.03 3.64
C ALA A 362 36.45 17.95 4.48
N ASP A 363 35.14 17.95 4.22
CA ASP A 363 34.18 18.79 4.93
C ASP A 363 34.06 18.38 6.40
N LEU A 364 34.05 17.07 6.69
CA LEU A 364 34.03 16.57 8.07
C LEU A 364 35.34 16.87 8.80
N HIS A 365 36.48 16.74 8.12
CA HIS A 365 37.80 17.00 8.66
C HIS A 365 37.97 18.46 9.11
N GLU A 366 37.50 19.40 8.30
CA GLU A 366 37.48 20.82 8.65
C GLU A 366 36.51 21.11 9.81
N ARG A 367 35.29 20.53 9.77
CA ARG A 367 34.21 20.84 10.73
C ARG A 367 34.40 20.23 12.12
N LEU A 368 35.01 19.04 12.21
CA LEU A 368 35.28 18.36 13.48
C LEU A 368 36.64 18.74 14.10
N GLU A 369 37.30 19.77 13.56
CA GLU A 369 38.61 20.28 14.01
C GLU A 369 39.68 19.17 14.18
N PHE A 370 39.64 18.14 13.33
CA PHE A 370 40.60 17.03 13.37
C PHE A 370 42.05 17.47 13.10
N ALA A 371 42.27 18.70 12.65
CA ALA A 371 43.61 19.32 12.59
C ALA A 371 44.31 19.39 13.96
N ALA A 372 43.60 19.24 15.08
CA ALA A 372 44.18 19.14 16.42
C ALA A 372 44.70 17.73 16.76
N LEU A 373 44.40 16.72 15.94
CA LEU A 373 44.95 15.37 16.09
C LEU A 373 46.45 15.38 15.75
N PRO A 374 47.26 14.52 16.38
CA PRO A 374 48.68 14.38 16.03
C PRO A 374 48.89 14.10 14.54
N ASP A 375 49.94 14.66 13.92
CA ASP A 375 50.29 14.49 12.49
C ASP A 375 50.36 13.03 12.02
N ASN A 376 50.50 12.09 12.96
CA ASN A 376 50.58 10.65 12.72
C ASN A 376 49.26 9.90 12.96
N PHE A 377 48.15 10.60 13.22
CA PHE A 377 46.83 9.98 13.32
C PHE A 377 46.33 9.64 11.90
N PRO A 378 46.02 8.37 11.60
CA PRO A 378 45.60 7.98 10.25
C PRO A 378 44.22 8.55 9.94
N LEU A 379 44.13 9.41 8.92
CA LEU A 379 42.88 9.95 8.41
C LEU A 379 42.64 9.42 6.98
N PRO A 380 41.38 9.16 6.58
CA PRO A 380 40.99 9.00 5.18
C PRO A 380 41.52 10.12 4.27
N PRO A 381 41.65 9.87 2.96
CA PRO A 381 41.91 10.93 2.00
C PRO A 381 40.71 11.90 1.94
N ASP A 382 41.00 13.17 1.67
CA ASP A 382 40.04 14.28 1.70
C ASP A 382 38.88 14.16 0.70
N ASP A 383 39.02 13.32 -0.33
CA ASP A 383 38.01 13.06 -1.35
C ASP A 383 37.09 11.85 -1.04
N ALA A 384 37.28 11.19 0.10
CA ALA A 384 36.47 10.04 0.48
C ALA A 384 35.01 10.45 0.79
N THR A 385 34.05 9.65 0.34
CA THR A 385 32.64 9.78 0.73
C THR A 385 32.40 9.08 2.06
N VAL A 386 31.70 9.76 2.97
CA VAL A 386 31.36 9.25 4.30
C VAL A 386 29.85 9.24 4.45
N ASP A 387 29.30 8.06 4.68
CA ASP A 387 27.91 7.89 5.08
C ASP A 387 27.80 8.19 6.57
N VAL A 388 26.93 9.13 6.90
CA VAL A 388 26.64 9.57 8.26
C VAL A 388 25.23 9.13 8.62
N THR A 389 25.13 8.38 9.71
CA THR A 389 23.87 8.00 10.33
C THR A 389 23.81 8.60 11.72
N ILE A 390 22.84 9.48 11.97
CA ILE A 390 22.57 10.05 13.29
C ILE A 390 21.28 9.41 13.77
N PHE A 391 21.26 8.78 14.95
CA PHE A 391 20.05 8.15 15.47
C PHE A 391 19.89 8.42 16.95
N TYR A 392 18.65 8.53 17.39
CA TYR A 392 18.31 8.71 18.79
C TYR A 392 18.17 7.35 19.47
N ASP A 393 18.93 7.12 20.54
CA ASP A 393 18.89 5.89 21.32
C ASP A 393 19.06 6.15 22.81
N ASN A 394 18.14 5.64 23.63
CA ASN A 394 18.18 5.72 25.10
C ASN A 394 18.32 7.14 25.69
N GLY A 395 17.81 8.17 25.01
CA GLY A 395 17.87 9.54 25.48
C GLY A 395 18.97 10.38 24.83
N ASP A 396 19.87 9.76 24.07
CA ASP A 396 21.06 10.40 23.51
C ASP A 396 21.08 10.29 21.98
N TRP A 397 21.65 11.31 21.34
CA TRP A 397 21.98 11.25 19.91
C TRP A 397 23.29 10.53 19.68
N ARG A 398 23.26 9.53 18.79
CA ARG A 398 24.42 8.76 18.38
C ARG A 398 24.71 9.00 16.92
N PHE A 399 25.99 9.18 16.62
CA PHE A 399 26.51 9.46 15.30
C PHE A 399 27.37 8.28 14.87
N ARG A 400 27.08 7.75 13.70
CA ARG A 400 27.87 6.70 13.07
C ARG A 400 28.35 7.22 11.73
N PHE A 401 29.66 7.16 11.52
CA PHE A 401 30.31 7.50 10.27
C PHE A 401 30.86 6.22 9.68
N ALA A 402 30.56 5.96 8.42
CA ALA A 402 31.09 4.83 7.68
C ALA A 402 31.69 5.33 6.37
N ALA A 403 32.92 4.93 6.08
CA ALA A 403 33.58 5.28 4.83
C ALA A 403 34.25 4.03 4.24
N ALA A 404 34.02 3.79 2.95
CA ALA A 404 34.79 2.83 2.18
C ALA A 404 35.99 3.56 1.55
N LEU A 405 37.20 3.09 1.84
CA LEU A 405 38.43 3.70 1.34
C LEU A 405 38.85 2.97 0.07
N THR A 406 38.79 3.67 -1.07
CA THR A 406 39.19 3.15 -2.37
C THR A 406 40.67 3.35 -2.67
N GLU A 407 41.31 4.38 -2.11
CA GLU A 407 42.76 4.64 -2.23
C GLU A 407 43.47 4.43 -0.88
N VAL A 408 43.69 3.17 -0.53
CA VAL A 408 44.23 2.79 0.79
C VAL A 408 45.75 3.03 0.92
N ASP A 409 46.43 3.30 -0.19
CA ASP A 409 47.88 3.53 -0.23
C ASP A 409 48.30 4.75 0.61
N ALA A 410 47.40 5.72 0.80
CA ALA A 410 47.63 6.90 1.64
C ALA A 410 47.82 6.55 3.13
N LEU A 411 47.19 5.47 3.63
CA LEU A 411 47.38 5.01 5.03
C LEU A 411 48.82 4.58 5.31
N TRP A 412 49.59 4.27 4.26
CA TRP A 412 50.97 3.76 4.33
C TRP A 412 51.98 4.73 3.72
N ALA A 413 51.64 6.00 3.54
CA ALA A 413 52.53 6.99 2.91
C ALA A 413 53.90 7.18 3.63
N PHE A 414 54.02 6.70 4.87
CA PHE A 414 55.28 6.67 5.64
C PHE A 414 56.19 5.47 5.31
N LEU A 415 55.71 4.48 4.57
CA LEU A 415 56.47 3.33 4.10
C LEU A 415 56.95 3.56 2.65
N PRO A 416 58.16 3.10 2.29
CA PRO A 416 58.60 3.02 0.90
C PRO A 416 57.61 2.20 0.04
N ALA A 417 57.27 2.69 -1.15
CA ALA A 417 56.25 2.09 -2.01
C ALA A 417 56.45 0.59 -2.32
N ASN A 418 57.68 0.09 -2.27
CA ASN A 418 58.01 -1.32 -2.51
C ASN A 418 57.74 -2.25 -1.31
N ILE A 419 57.35 -1.72 -0.15
CA ILE A 419 56.98 -2.50 1.04
C ILE A 419 55.56 -2.16 1.53
N ASN A 420 54.79 -1.40 0.75
CA ASN A 420 53.40 -1.12 1.07
C ASN A 420 52.58 -2.41 1.03
N PRO A 421 51.81 -2.73 2.08
CA PRO A 421 50.90 -3.87 2.03
C PRO A 421 49.86 -3.64 0.94
N HIS A 422 49.51 -4.70 0.20
CA HIS A 422 48.42 -4.62 -0.77
C HIS A 422 47.10 -4.63 -0.01
N VAL A 423 46.37 -3.51 0.02
CA VAL A 423 45.08 -3.44 0.73
C VAL A 423 43.95 -3.22 -0.28
N PRO A 424 43.37 -4.29 -0.84
CA PRO A 424 42.29 -4.18 -1.83
C PRO A 424 41.01 -3.55 -1.25
N GLN A 425 40.81 -3.60 0.07
CA GLN A 425 39.63 -3.05 0.73
C GLN A 425 39.99 -2.52 2.11
N ALA A 426 39.55 -1.31 2.41
CA ALA A 426 39.57 -0.76 3.75
C ALA A 426 38.25 -0.06 4.06
N ALA A 427 37.75 -0.24 5.26
CA ALA A 427 36.56 0.41 5.77
C ALA A 427 36.85 1.04 7.13
N LEU A 428 36.46 2.30 7.28
CA LEU A 428 36.48 3.00 8.55
C LEU A 428 35.05 3.04 9.09
N THR A 429 34.84 2.65 10.34
CA THR A 429 33.60 2.96 11.06
C THR A 429 33.91 3.71 12.34
N LEU A 430 33.35 4.90 12.50
CA LEU A 430 33.40 5.68 13.73
C LEU A 430 32.01 5.70 14.36
N THR A 431 31.90 5.44 15.65
CA THR A 431 30.66 5.59 16.42
C THR A 431 30.89 6.53 17.57
N MET A 432 30.08 7.57 17.67
CA MET A 432 30.15 8.60 18.70
C MET A 432 28.78 8.77 19.35
N ALA A 433 28.74 9.01 20.65
CA ALA A 433 27.59 9.50 21.38
C ALA A 433 27.83 10.97 21.73
N TYR A 434 26.83 11.80 21.48
CA TYR A 434 26.84 13.22 21.84
C TYR A 434 26.04 13.42 23.12
N ASP A 435 26.69 13.97 24.15
CA ASP A 435 26.05 14.43 25.37
C ASP A 435 25.73 15.92 25.20
N ALA A 436 24.46 16.23 24.95
CA ALA A 436 23.99 17.61 24.77
C ALA A 436 24.14 18.46 26.04
N ALA A 437 24.05 17.87 27.24
CA ALA A 437 24.16 18.61 28.49
C ALA A 437 25.62 19.01 28.79
N ALA A 438 26.57 18.17 28.39
CA ALA A 438 28.00 18.44 28.52
C ALA A 438 28.62 19.11 27.28
N ASP A 439 27.89 19.14 26.17
CA ASP A 439 28.37 19.54 24.83
C ASP A 439 29.66 18.80 24.44
N LYS A 440 29.62 17.45 24.52
CA LYS A 440 30.80 16.59 24.34
C LYS A 440 30.51 15.32 23.55
N PHE A 441 31.52 14.88 22.79
CA PHE A 441 31.52 13.57 22.14
C PHE A 441 32.30 12.52 22.94
N THR A 442 31.74 11.32 23.03
CA THR A 442 32.46 10.12 23.47
C THR A 442 32.25 9.03 22.44
N GLY A 443 33.26 8.19 22.17
CA GLY A 443 33.09 7.25 21.07
C GLY A 443 34.16 6.18 20.96
N SER A 444 33.98 5.38 19.92
CA SER A 444 34.94 4.38 19.49
C SER A 444 34.98 4.31 17.98
N GLY A 445 36.18 4.14 17.42
CA GLY A 445 36.38 3.89 16.01
C GLY A 445 36.93 2.49 15.77
N ASN A 446 36.67 1.96 14.59
CA ASN A 446 37.40 0.83 14.06
C ASN A 446 37.82 1.09 12.61
N ILE A 447 38.96 0.49 12.24
CA ILE A 447 39.42 0.38 10.87
C ILE A 447 39.51 -1.11 10.57
N ALA A 448 38.70 -1.56 9.61
CA ALA A 448 38.75 -2.90 9.07
C ALA A 448 39.52 -2.87 7.75
N LEU A 449 40.64 -3.59 7.68
CA LEU A 449 41.48 -3.72 6.49
C LEU A 449 41.46 -5.17 6.03
N LYS A 450 41.25 -5.38 4.75
CA LYS A 450 41.55 -6.66 4.11
C LYS A 450 42.88 -6.50 3.39
N MET A 451 43.95 -7.05 3.96
CA MET A 451 45.32 -6.78 3.52
C MET A 451 46.06 -8.05 3.10
N GLY A 452 46.71 -7.99 1.95
CA GLY A 452 47.81 -8.87 1.58
C GLY A 452 49.10 -8.34 2.19
N LEU A 453 49.95 -9.24 2.67
CA LEU A 453 51.29 -8.86 3.09
C LEU A 453 52.08 -8.36 1.87
N PRO A 454 52.97 -7.37 2.06
CA PRO A 454 53.82 -6.91 0.96
C PRO A 454 54.60 -8.09 0.38
N ASP A 455 54.92 -8.02 -0.91
CA ASP A 455 55.88 -8.93 -1.49
C ASP A 455 57.22 -8.70 -0.76
N LEU A 456 57.58 -9.65 0.11
CA LEU A 456 58.80 -9.65 0.90
C LEU A 456 60.08 -10.17 0.18
N PRO A 457 60.12 -10.55 -1.13
CA PRO A 457 61.28 -11.27 -1.67
C PRO A 457 62.55 -10.42 -1.83
N ASP A 458 62.50 -9.10 -1.67
CA ASP A 458 63.67 -8.23 -1.82
C ASP A 458 64.45 -7.96 -0.52
N LEU A 459 64.02 -8.51 0.63
CA LEU A 459 64.75 -8.40 1.89
C LEU A 459 65.64 -9.64 2.12
N PRO A 460 66.98 -9.51 2.13
CA PRO A 460 67.87 -10.65 2.32
C PRO A 460 67.67 -11.29 3.70
N GLY A 461 67.14 -12.52 3.73
CA GLY A 461 66.93 -13.33 4.94
C GLY A 461 65.51 -13.90 5.12
N LEU A 462 64.56 -13.59 4.25
CA LEU A 462 63.14 -13.97 4.42
C LEU A 462 62.74 -15.36 3.92
N SER A 463 63.63 -16.10 3.26
CA SER A 463 63.39 -17.50 2.84
C SER A 463 63.25 -18.49 4.01
N LEU A 464 63.28 -18.01 5.26
CA LEU A 464 63.13 -18.78 6.50
C LEU A 464 61.75 -18.64 7.15
N PHE A 465 60.85 -17.81 6.62
CA PHE A 465 59.52 -17.59 7.20
C PHE A 465 58.42 -18.05 6.24
N GLN A 466 57.56 -18.97 6.69
CA GLN A 466 56.33 -19.35 6.00
C GLN A 466 55.17 -18.65 6.71
N ILE A 467 54.46 -17.78 6.01
CA ILE A 467 53.23 -17.17 6.52
C ILE A 467 52.07 -18.12 6.19
N THR A 468 51.33 -18.55 7.21
CA THR A 468 50.24 -19.55 7.10
C THR A 468 48.86 -18.98 7.37
N THR A 469 48.72 -17.66 7.50
CA THR A 469 47.47 -16.99 7.88
C THR A 469 47.01 -16.07 6.76
N GLY A 470 45.85 -16.38 6.17
CA GLY A 470 45.17 -15.61 5.14
C GLY A 470 44.01 -16.42 4.53
N ASP A 471 43.10 -15.76 3.82
CA ASP A 471 42.03 -16.41 3.06
C ASP A 471 42.57 -17.16 1.82
N GLU A 472 41.68 -17.67 0.98
CA GLU A 472 42.02 -18.41 -0.25
C GLU A 472 42.94 -17.63 -1.21
N ASN A 473 42.97 -16.30 -1.07
CA ASN A 473 43.78 -15.37 -1.86
C ASN A 473 44.99 -14.82 -1.06
N GLY A 474 45.25 -15.34 0.14
CA GLY A 474 46.36 -14.90 1.00
C GLY A 474 46.12 -13.57 1.71
N LEU A 475 44.86 -13.10 1.78
CA LEU A 475 44.50 -11.84 2.44
C LEU A 475 44.16 -12.06 3.91
N ILE A 476 44.53 -11.11 4.76
CA ILE A 476 44.29 -11.13 6.21
C ILE A 476 43.27 -10.05 6.54
N ASP A 477 42.25 -10.42 7.32
CA ASP A 477 41.33 -9.45 7.93
C ASP A 477 41.99 -8.88 9.19
N LEU A 478 42.29 -7.58 9.17
CA LEU A 478 42.81 -6.84 10.31
C LEU A 478 41.74 -5.85 10.78
N THR A 479 41.41 -5.88 12.06
CA THR A 479 40.56 -4.86 12.68
C THR A 479 41.33 -4.17 13.79
N VAL A 480 41.53 -2.86 13.65
CA VAL A 480 42.08 -2.00 14.71
C VAL A 480 40.91 -1.25 15.32
N SER A 481 40.79 -1.24 16.65
CA SER A 481 39.73 -0.51 17.37
C SER A 481 40.33 0.35 18.47
N GLY A 482 39.72 1.49 18.73
CA GLY A 482 40.14 2.44 19.77
C GLY A 482 38.97 3.27 20.27
N GLY A 483 39.02 3.66 21.54
CA GLY A 483 38.08 4.61 22.15
C GLY A 483 38.61 6.04 22.09
N PHE A 484 37.74 7.01 22.31
CA PHE A 484 38.13 8.39 22.55
C PHE A 484 37.06 9.14 23.36
N THR A 485 37.46 10.26 23.95
CA THR A 485 36.62 11.20 24.69
C THR A 485 37.04 12.63 24.38
N ASP A 486 36.08 13.51 24.15
CA ASP A 486 36.32 14.94 24.02
C ASP A 486 36.60 15.59 25.39
N ASN A 487 37.77 16.23 25.49
CA ASN A 487 38.15 17.09 26.60
C ASN A 487 38.35 18.54 26.13
N ASN A 488 37.27 19.33 26.18
CA ASN A 488 37.24 20.76 25.88
C ASN A 488 37.59 21.09 24.41
N GLY A 489 36.96 20.39 23.46
CA GLY A 489 37.17 20.56 22.03
C GLY A 489 38.37 19.77 21.48
N ALA A 490 38.93 18.86 22.28
CA ALA A 490 40.08 18.05 21.88
C ALA A 490 39.77 16.57 22.10
N ILE A 491 39.80 15.79 21.01
CA ILE A 491 39.60 14.34 21.02
C ILE A 491 40.83 13.68 21.66
N THR A 492 40.63 13.06 22.83
CA THR A 492 41.67 12.31 23.55
C THR A 492 41.37 10.80 23.53
N PRO A 493 42.34 9.93 23.19
CA PRO A 493 42.15 8.48 23.14
C PRO A 493 41.93 7.83 24.51
#